data_AF-A0ABD2PBU4-F1
#
_entry.id   AF-A0ABD2PBU4-F1
#
_cell.length_a   1.000
_cell.length_b   1.000
_cell.length_c   1.000
_cell.angle_alpha   90.00
_cell.angle_beta   90.00
_cell.angle_gamma   90.00
#
_symmetry.space_group_name_H-M   'P 1'
#
loop_
_entity.id
_entity.type
_entity.pdbx_description
1 polymer ?
#
loop_
_entity_poly.entity_id
_entity_poly.type
_entity_poly.pdbx_seq_one_letter_code
_entity_poly.pdbx_strand_id
1 'polypeptide(L)'
;VPDQKDDTKKVITEILDVLKVPHENDEIKEVFRIGKKQEAPIILKLNNKELKNKIIKAVKTIKGVKVRECELEGKNNNIFFIDELTTSNLNLLRKTKELAKGKGYHSAYYLHGKVYIKTCKDNPPTRIFSEEDLKTKWNNSQPK
;
A
#
# COMPACT_ATOMS: atom_id res chain seq x y z
N VAL A 1 -2.73 10.86 -11.82
CA VAL A 1 -3.95 10.83 -12.66
C VAL A 1 -4.25 12.26 -13.08
N PRO A 2 -4.31 12.58 -14.38
CA PRO A 2 -4.62 13.93 -14.84
C PRO A 2 -5.97 14.41 -14.31
N ASP A 3 -6.13 15.72 -14.20
CA ASP A 3 -7.39 16.33 -13.82
C ASP A 3 -8.46 16.06 -14.88
N GLN A 4 -9.65 15.71 -14.43
CA GLN A 4 -10.77 15.36 -15.30
C GLN A 4 -11.90 16.37 -15.08
N LYS A 5 -12.75 16.56 -16.08
CA LYS A 5 -13.98 17.35 -15.90
C LYS A 5 -14.97 16.66 -14.96
N ASP A 6 -14.90 15.34 -14.90
CA ASP A 6 -15.72 14.49 -14.05
C ASP A 6 -15.34 14.56 -12.57
N ASP A 7 -16.28 14.16 -11.72
CA ASP A 7 -16.06 14.02 -10.28
C ASP A 7 -14.89 13.04 -10.00
N THR A 8 -14.03 13.39 -9.04
CA THR A 8 -12.91 12.54 -8.62
C THR A 8 -13.40 11.18 -8.11
N LYS A 9 -14.61 11.10 -7.55
CA LYS A 9 -15.21 9.81 -7.16
C LYS A 9 -15.46 8.91 -8.38
N LYS A 10 -15.99 9.46 -9.48
CA LYS A 10 -16.22 8.73 -10.74
C LYS A 10 -14.91 8.22 -11.33
N VAL A 11 -13.86 9.05 -11.32
CA VAL A 11 -12.50 8.66 -11.75
C VAL A 11 -11.99 7.45 -10.96
N ILE A 12 -12.22 7.41 -9.65
CA ILE A 12 -11.83 6.25 -8.83
C ILE A 12 -12.64 5.01 -9.21
N THR A 13 -13.95 5.13 -9.42
CA THR A 13 -14.81 4.01 -9.85
C THR A 13 -14.30 3.39 -11.16
N GLU A 14 -14.00 4.20 -12.18
CA GLU A 14 -13.44 3.72 -13.46
C GLU A 14 -12.10 2.98 -13.27
N ILE A 15 -11.24 3.47 -12.38
CA ILE A 15 -9.99 2.80 -12.04
C ILE A 15 -10.26 1.46 -11.34
N LEU A 16 -11.23 1.37 -10.43
CA LEU A 16 -11.59 0.14 -9.72
C LEU A 16 -12.20 -0.91 -10.66
N ASP A 17 -12.97 -0.47 -11.65
CA ASP A 17 -13.56 -1.34 -12.67
C ASP A 17 -12.48 -1.99 -13.54
N VAL A 18 -11.47 -1.22 -13.97
CA VAL A 18 -10.30 -1.77 -14.69
C VAL A 18 -9.52 -2.76 -13.85
N LEU A 19 -9.39 -2.48 -12.54
CA LEU A 19 -8.78 -3.41 -11.59
C LEU A 19 -9.64 -4.65 -11.32
N LYS A 20 -10.88 -4.70 -11.82
CA LYS A 20 -11.87 -5.77 -11.59
C LYS A 20 -12.10 -6.01 -10.10
N VAL A 21 -12.14 -4.93 -9.32
CA VAL A 21 -12.38 -5.01 -7.88
C VAL A 21 -13.87 -4.73 -7.62
N PRO A 22 -14.64 -5.71 -7.12
CA PRO A 22 -16.01 -5.48 -6.70
C PRO A 22 -16.03 -4.45 -5.57
N HIS A 23 -16.84 -3.42 -5.72
CA HIS A 23 -16.93 -2.31 -4.78
C HIS A 23 -18.36 -1.75 -4.74
N GLU A 24 -18.74 -1.22 -3.59
CA GLU A 24 -19.97 -0.45 -3.41
C GLU A 24 -19.67 1.03 -3.16
N ASN A 25 -20.62 1.91 -3.48
CA ASN A 25 -20.42 3.36 -3.43
C ASN A 25 -20.25 3.92 -2.02
N ASP A 26 -20.74 3.21 -1.01
CA ASP A 26 -20.68 3.53 0.42
C ASP A 26 -19.35 3.10 1.07
N GLU A 27 -18.63 2.16 0.45
CA GLU A 27 -17.29 1.75 0.88
C GLU A 27 -16.24 2.85 0.66
N ILE A 28 -16.52 3.81 -0.25
CA ILE A 28 -15.70 4.99 -0.50
C ILE A 28 -16.10 6.10 0.47
N LYS A 29 -15.25 6.35 1.47
CA LYS A 29 -15.49 7.36 2.52
C LYS A 29 -15.25 8.79 2.02
N GLU A 30 -14.06 9.03 1.49
CA GLU A 30 -13.63 10.35 1.01
C GLU A 30 -12.69 10.17 -0.17
N VAL A 31 -12.82 11.05 -1.16
CA VAL A 31 -11.90 11.14 -2.30
C VAL A 31 -11.57 12.60 -2.53
N PHE A 32 -10.29 12.94 -2.55
CA PHE A 32 -9.85 14.31 -2.83
C PHE A 32 -8.43 14.33 -3.39
N ARG A 33 -8.09 15.40 -4.12
CA ARG A 33 -6.73 15.64 -4.61
C ARG A 33 -5.90 16.41 -3.59
N ILE A 34 -4.63 16.05 -3.44
CA ILE A 34 -3.66 16.83 -2.66
C ILE A 34 -2.91 17.78 -3.60
N GLY A 35 -3.24 19.07 -3.50
CA GLY A 35 -2.60 20.15 -4.24
C GLY A 35 -3.39 20.59 -5.48
N LYS A 36 -2.88 21.64 -6.15
CA LYS A 36 -3.55 22.31 -7.28
C LYS A 36 -2.97 21.96 -8.65
N LYS A 37 -2.00 21.05 -8.72
CA LYS A 37 -1.38 20.64 -9.98
C LYS A 37 -2.35 19.80 -10.80
N GLN A 38 -2.27 19.89 -12.13
CA GLN A 38 -3.10 19.10 -13.04
C GLN A 38 -2.96 17.58 -12.82
N GLU A 39 -1.80 17.11 -12.36
CA GLU A 39 -1.57 15.70 -12.03
C GLU A 39 -1.44 15.45 -10.52
N ALA A 40 -2.11 16.27 -9.70
CA ALA A 40 -2.09 16.13 -8.25
C ALA A 40 -2.53 14.71 -7.81
N PRO A 41 -1.84 14.10 -6.82
CA PRO A 41 -2.21 12.79 -6.29
C PRO A 41 -3.65 12.79 -5.76
N ILE A 42 -4.36 11.69 -5.96
CA ILE A 42 -5.68 11.47 -5.39
C ILE A 42 -5.52 10.64 -4.13
N ILE A 43 -6.10 11.10 -3.02
CA ILE A 43 -6.25 10.34 -1.79
C ILE A 43 -7.61 9.70 -1.78
N LEU A 44 -7.60 8.38 -1.59
CA LEU A 44 -8.78 7.55 -1.43
C LEU A 44 -8.83 7.03 0.01
N LYS A 45 -9.83 7.47 0.78
CA LYS A 45 -10.15 6.89 2.09
C LYS A 45 -11.32 5.93 1.92
N LEU A 46 -11.13 4.70 2.41
CA LEU A 46 -12.14 3.65 2.36
C LEU A 46 -12.68 3.39 3.77
N ASN A 47 -13.97 3.07 3.87
CA ASN A 47 -14.59 2.58 5.08
C ASN A 47 -14.25 1.11 5.35
N ASN A 48 -13.99 0.36 4.28
CA ASN A 48 -13.71 -1.07 4.35
C ASN A 48 -12.22 -1.39 4.13
N LYS A 49 -11.59 -2.02 5.14
CA LYS A 49 -10.21 -2.50 5.06
C LYS A 49 -10.06 -3.68 4.08
N GLU A 50 -11.09 -4.50 3.93
CA GLU A 50 -11.08 -5.62 2.99
C GLU A 50 -11.02 -5.13 1.55
N LEU A 51 -11.81 -4.10 1.20
CA LEU A 51 -11.75 -3.47 -0.11
C LEU A 51 -10.35 -2.91 -0.41
N LYS A 52 -9.74 -2.20 0.56
CA LYS A 52 -8.33 -1.76 0.46
C LYS A 52 -7.40 -2.92 0.12
N ASN A 53 -7.55 -4.06 0.80
CA ASN A 53 -6.72 -5.24 0.55
C ASN A 53 -6.96 -5.85 -0.83
N LYS A 54 -8.21 -5.90 -1.31
CA LYS A 54 -8.56 -6.35 -2.67
C LYS A 54 -7.89 -5.46 -3.72
N ILE A 55 -7.93 -4.14 -3.55
CA ILE A 55 -7.29 -3.17 -4.45
C ILE A 55 -5.78 -3.40 -4.52
N ILE A 56 -5.10 -3.44 -3.35
CA ILE A 56 -3.65 -3.64 -3.31
C ILE A 56 -3.24 -4.98 -3.92
N LYS A 57 -4.04 -6.05 -3.73
CA LYS A 57 -3.81 -7.33 -4.40
C LYS A 57 -3.98 -7.23 -5.91
N ALA A 58 -5.07 -6.63 -6.39
CA ALA A 58 -5.36 -6.47 -7.81
C ALA A 58 -4.24 -5.70 -8.53
N VAL A 59 -3.80 -4.58 -7.96
CA VAL A 59 -2.71 -3.77 -8.52
C VAL A 59 -1.40 -4.57 -8.65
N LYS A 60 -1.06 -5.38 -7.64
CA LYS A 60 0.13 -6.24 -7.69
C LYS A 60 0.04 -7.31 -8.77
N THR A 61 -1.15 -7.82 -9.04
CA THR A 61 -1.39 -8.85 -10.07
C THR A 61 -1.32 -8.28 -11.49
N ILE A 62 -1.91 -7.11 -11.71
CA ILE A 62 -2.03 -6.49 -13.04
C ILE A 62 -0.71 -5.87 -13.53
N LYS A 63 0.25 -5.62 -12.61
CA LYS A 63 1.59 -5.06 -12.91
C LYS A 63 1.57 -3.68 -13.59
N GLY A 64 0.53 -2.89 -13.33
CA GLY A 64 0.41 -1.50 -13.77
C GLY A 64 -0.89 -1.26 -14.52
N VAL A 65 -1.50 -0.09 -14.30
CA VAL A 65 -2.70 0.37 -15.00
C VAL A 65 -2.37 1.68 -15.67
N LYS A 66 -2.77 1.88 -16.93
CA LYS A 66 -2.55 3.12 -17.66
C LYS A 66 -3.78 4.02 -17.65
N VAL A 67 -3.56 5.33 -17.76
CA VAL A 67 -4.64 6.33 -17.79
C VAL A 67 -5.69 6.02 -18.86
N ARG A 68 -5.30 5.66 -20.08
CA ARG A 68 -6.27 5.35 -21.16
C ARG A 68 -7.02 4.04 -20.97
N GLU A 69 -6.50 3.10 -20.17
CA GLU A 69 -7.22 1.86 -19.85
C GLU A 69 -8.44 2.12 -18.96
N CYS A 70 -8.41 3.24 -18.23
CA CYS A 70 -9.51 3.74 -17.41
C CYS A 70 -10.43 4.73 -18.16
N GLU A 71 -10.30 4.86 -19.48
CA GLU A 71 -11.06 5.82 -20.29
C GLU A 71 -10.87 7.30 -19.87
N LEU A 72 -9.79 7.58 -19.14
CA LEU A 72 -9.48 8.93 -18.65
C LEU A 72 -8.73 9.76 -19.70
N GLU A 73 -8.99 11.07 -19.71
CA GLU A 73 -8.31 12.02 -20.60
C GLU A 73 -6.87 12.31 -20.13
N GLY A 74 -5.97 12.59 -21.09
CA GLY A 74 -4.61 13.07 -20.84
C GLY A 74 -3.48 12.15 -21.32
N LYS A 75 -2.28 12.34 -20.76
CA LYS A 75 -1.10 11.54 -21.11
C LYS A 75 -1.28 10.09 -20.64
N ASN A 76 -0.97 9.13 -21.51
CA ASN A 76 -1.14 7.70 -21.25
C ASN A 76 -0.04 7.11 -20.35
N ASN A 77 0.11 7.67 -19.15
CA ASN A 77 1.09 7.25 -18.17
C ASN A 77 0.54 6.13 -17.28
N ASN A 78 1.43 5.44 -16.56
CA ASN A 78 1.03 4.49 -15.53
C ASN A 78 0.44 5.23 -14.32
N ILE A 79 -0.65 4.68 -13.78
CA ILE A 79 -1.26 5.03 -12.51
C ILE A 79 -0.53 4.23 -11.42
N PHE A 80 0.07 4.95 -10.48
CA PHE A 80 0.75 4.35 -9.35
C PHE A 80 -0.16 4.37 -8.12
N PHE A 81 -0.23 3.22 -7.44
CA PHE A 81 -0.98 3.06 -6.21
C PHE A 81 0.02 2.97 -5.06
N ILE A 82 -0.08 3.91 -4.13
CA ILE A 82 0.79 3.97 -2.96
C ILE A 82 -0.10 3.74 -1.74
N ASP A 83 0.16 2.65 -1.02
CA ASP A 83 -0.39 2.48 0.32
C ASP A 83 0.35 3.39 1.28
N GLU A 84 -0.36 3.99 2.23
CA GLU A 84 0.19 4.97 3.16
C GLU A 84 1.23 4.32 4.08
N LEU A 85 2.50 4.51 3.75
CA LEU A 85 3.61 4.21 4.64
C LEU A 85 3.91 5.45 5.48
N THR A 86 3.29 5.53 6.66
CA THR A 86 3.60 6.60 7.62
C THR A 86 5.11 6.66 7.89
N THR A 87 5.65 7.86 8.18
CA THR A 87 7.08 8.04 8.50
C THR A 87 7.52 7.11 9.63
N SER A 88 6.65 6.88 10.61
CA SER A 88 6.87 5.90 11.69
C SER A 88 7.03 4.47 11.17
N ASN A 89 6.16 4.01 10.27
CA ASN A 89 6.26 2.68 9.68
C ASN A 89 7.45 2.54 8.73
N LEU A 90 7.83 3.60 8.00
CA LEU A 90 9.03 3.61 7.18
C LEU A 90 10.28 3.42 8.03
N ASN A 91 10.40 4.18 9.12
CA ASN A 91 11.51 4.07 10.06
C ASN A 91 11.55 2.68 10.71
N LEU A 92 10.39 2.17 11.13
CA LEU A 92 10.27 0.83 11.70
C LEU A 92 10.67 -0.26 10.70
N LEU A 93 10.24 -0.15 9.44
CA LEU A 93 10.61 -1.07 8.37
C LEU A 93 12.12 -1.06 8.12
N ARG A 94 12.75 0.12 8.09
CA ARG A 94 14.21 0.24 7.90
C ARG A 94 14.97 -0.47 9.02
N LYS A 95 14.64 -0.19 10.27
CA LYS A 95 15.25 -0.83 11.45
C LYS A 95 15.02 -2.34 11.46
N THR A 96 13.82 -2.79 11.09
CA THR A 96 13.50 -4.22 11.01
C THR A 96 14.32 -4.92 9.92
N LYS A 97 14.56 -4.27 8.77
CA LYS A 97 15.43 -4.80 7.70
C LYS A 97 16.89 -4.88 8.14
N GLU A 98 17.40 -3.88 8.84
CA GLU A 98 18.75 -3.87 9.41
C GLU A 98 18.93 -5.02 10.39
N LEU A 99 17.97 -5.21 11.31
CA LEU A 99 17.96 -6.34 12.24
C LEU A 99 17.92 -7.68 11.51
N ALA A 100 17.03 -7.84 10.53
CA ALA A 100 16.93 -9.09 9.76
C ALA A 100 18.24 -9.44 9.06
N LYS A 101 18.89 -8.45 8.44
CA LYS A 101 20.20 -8.62 7.81
C LYS A 101 21.28 -8.98 8.84
N GLY A 102 21.31 -8.28 9.98
CA GLY A 102 22.32 -8.50 11.03
C GLY A 102 22.20 -9.86 11.73
N LYS A 103 20.99 -10.42 11.83
CA LYS A 103 20.71 -11.72 12.47
C LYS A 103 20.62 -12.88 11.46
N GLY A 104 20.74 -12.63 10.16
CA GLY A 104 20.58 -13.66 9.13
C GLY A 104 19.14 -14.16 8.96
N TYR A 105 18.14 -13.37 9.33
CA TYR A 105 16.74 -13.72 9.13
C TYR A 105 16.34 -13.65 7.65
N HIS A 106 15.37 -14.47 7.27
CA HIS A 106 14.95 -14.63 5.88
C HIS A 106 14.51 -13.33 5.20
N SER A 107 13.61 -12.54 5.82
CA SER A 107 13.17 -11.26 5.24
C SER A 107 12.48 -10.33 6.24
N ALA A 108 12.42 -9.05 5.90
CA ALA A 108 11.56 -8.07 6.56
C ALA A 108 10.83 -7.22 5.50
N TYR A 109 9.53 -7.05 5.68
CA TYR A 109 8.68 -6.39 4.68
C TYR A 109 7.50 -5.66 5.32
N TYR A 110 6.93 -4.74 4.56
CA TYR A 110 5.73 -4.00 4.94
C TYR A 110 4.53 -4.53 4.16
N LEU A 111 3.43 -4.76 4.87
CA LEU A 111 2.20 -5.28 4.31
C LEU A 111 1.00 -4.80 5.14
N HIS A 112 -0.01 -4.23 4.49
CA HIS A 112 -1.28 -3.82 5.12
C HIS A 112 -1.12 -2.86 6.32
N GLY A 113 -0.28 -1.83 6.20
CA GLY A 113 -0.07 -0.90 7.32
C GLY A 113 0.90 -1.40 8.39
N LYS A 114 1.50 -2.57 8.22
CA LYS A 114 2.21 -3.29 9.28
C LYS A 114 3.57 -3.76 8.79
N VAL A 115 4.55 -3.71 9.69
CA VAL A 115 5.88 -4.25 9.46
C VAL A 115 5.93 -5.69 9.96
N TYR A 116 6.51 -6.57 9.16
CA TYR A 116 6.67 -7.99 9.45
C TYR A 116 8.13 -8.41 9.30
N ILE A 117 8.54 -9.36 10.14
CA ILE A 117 9.82 -10.04 10.06
C ILE A 117 9.59 -11.54 9.91
N LYS A 118 10.35 -12.18 9.05
CA LYS A 118 10.31 -13.63 8.84
C LYS A 118 11.70 -14.18 9.10
N THR A 119 11.81 -15.03 10.14
CA THR A 119 13.09 -15.55 10.62
C THR A 119 13.64 -16.64 9.71
N CYS A 120 12.83 -17.61 9.33
CA CYS A 120 13.18 -18.65 8.35
C CYS A 120 12.08 -18.82 7.29
N LYS A 121 12.34 -19.62 6.25
CA LYS A 121 11.41 -19.86 5.14
C LYS A 121 10.10 -20.52 5.59
N ASP A 122 10.18 -21.41 6.57
CA ASP A 122 9.06 -22.27 6.98
C ASP A 122 8.21 -21.64 8.09
N ASN A 123 8.78 -20.71 8.87
CA ASN A 123 8.05 -20.04 9.93
C ASN A 123 7.12 -18.94 9.41
N PRO A 124 5.94 -18.76 10.03
CA PRO A 124 5.08 -17.64 9.72
C PRO A 124 5.76 -16.30 10.07
N PRO A 125 5.49 -15.23 9.31
CA PRO A 125 6.01 -13.91 9.60
C PRO A 125 5.43 -13.38 10.90
N THR A 126 6.30 -12.82 11.75
CA THR A 126 5.89 -12.15 13.00
C THR A 126 5.76 -10.66 12.76
N ARG A 127 4.67 -10.07 13.26
CA ARG A 127 4.45 -8.62 13.19
C ARG A 127 5.35 -7.90 14.18
N ILE A 128 5.93 -6.78 13.75
CA ILE A 128 6.59 -5.79 14.61
C ILE A 128 5.62 -4.64 14.81
N PHE A 129 5.30 -4.33 16.06
CA PHE A 129 4.34 -3.26 16.39
C PHE A 129 5.04 -1.93 16.62
N SER A 130 6.25 -1.94 17.19
CA SER A 130 7.00 -0.74 17.51
C SER A 130 8.52 -0.97 17.51
N GLU A 131 9.30 0.09 17.71
CA GLU A 131 10.75 -0.03 17.83
C GLU A 131 11.17 -0.74 19.13
N GLU A 132 10.37 -0.63 20.19
CA GLU A 132 10.60 -1.31 21.47
C GLU A 132 10.54 -2.83 21.31
N ASP A 133 9.65 -3.34 20.44
CA ASP A 133 9.62 -4.77 20.12
C ASP A 133 10.99 -5.24 19.61
N LEU A 134 11.63 -4.47 18.72
CA LEU A 134 12.94 -4.81 18.16
C LEU A 134 14.00 -4.92 19.27
N LYS A 135 13.99 -3.99 20.23
CA LYS A 135 14.95 -3.94 21.33
C LYS A 135 14.75 -5.06 22.36
N THR A 136 13.50 -5.35 22.71
CA THR A 136 13.18 -6.23 23.84
C THR A 136 13.07 -7.70 23.43
N LYS A 137 12.36 -7.98 22.32
CA LYS A 137 12.04 -9.34 21.90
C LYS A 137 13.04 -9.92 20.90
N TRP A 138 13.74 -9.06 20.15
CA TRP A 138 14.52 -9.52 19.00
C TRP A 138 16.02 -9.28 19.07
N ASN A 139 16.50 -8.26 19.79
CA ASN A 139 17.94 -8.10 20.03
C ASN A 139 18.51 -9.26 20.88
N ASN A 140 17.75 -9.73 21.87
CA ASN A 140 18.15 -10.80 22.78
C ASN A 140 17.87 -12.21 22.26
N SER A 141 17.10 -12.33 21.18
CA SER A 141 16.82 -13.63 20.57
C SER A 141 17.97 -14.03 19.63
N GLN A 142 18.53 -15.22 19.86
CA GLN A 142 19.44 -15.88 18.92
C GLN A 142 18.64 -16.53 17.78
N PRO A 143 19.17 -16.57 16.55
CA PRO A 143 18.56 -17.38 15.50
C PRO A 143 18.53 -18.84 15.98
N LYS A 144 17.34 -19.45 15.96
CA LYS A 144 17.17 -20.89 16.14
C LYS A 144 17.56 -21.63 14.87
#